data_AF-A0A0E2ZLX6-F1
#
_entry.id   AF-A0A0E2ZLX6-F1
#
_cell.length_a   1.000
_cell.length_b   1.000
_cell.length_c   1.000
_cell.angle_alpha   90.00
_cell.angle_beta   90.00
_cell.angle_gamma   90.00
#
_symmetry.space_group_name_H-M   'P 1'
#
loop_
_entity.id
_entity.type
_entity.pdbx_description
1 polymer ?
#
loop_
_entity_poly.entity_id
_entity_poly.type
_entity_poly.pdbx_seq_one_letter_code
_entity_poly.pdbx_strand_id
1 'polypeptide(L)'
;MTFNILMMVSFVISLMITYIFGRFLWGFFIPPLAIILFFLGLGIYHEAPGAGLGMGIGMAYYIGLASGVGTLLGVAIKKWFWTRRKN
;
A
#
# COMPACT_ATOMS: atom_id res chain seq x y z
N MET A 1 41.01 -5.14 0.33
CA MET A 1 39.58 -4.77 0.37
C MET A 1 39.39 -3.68 1.42
N THR A 2 39.54 -2.41 1.03
CA THR A 2 39.20 -1.28 1.90
C THR A 2 37.70 -1.05 1.78
N PHE A 3 36.92 -1.76 2.61
CA PHE A 3 35.49 -1.48 2.76
C PHE A 3 35.37 -0.09 3.36
N ASN A 4 35.07 0.90 2.51
CA ASN A 4 34.86 2.27 2.93
C ASN A 4 33.60 2.29 3.82
N ILE A 5 33.77 2.64 5.11
CA ILE A 5 32.72 2.57 6.14
C ILE A 5 31.44 3.28 5.69
N LEU A 6 31.58 4.37 4.94
CA LEU A 6 30.46 5.09 4.30
C LEU A 6 29.63 4.20 3.37
N MET A 7 30.28 3.40 2.49
CA MET A 7 29.56 2.51 1.58
C MET A 7 28.83 1.39 2.33
N MET A 8 29.42 0.90 3.43
CA MET A 8 28.76 -0.12 4.27
C MET A 8 27.51 0.45 4.94
N VAL A 9 27.60 1.65 5.50
CA VAL A 9 26.46 2.35 6.12
C VAL A 9 25.37 2.63 5.10
N SER A 10 25.72 3.15 3.92
CA SER A 10 24.76 3.40 2.82
C SER A 10 24.05 2.11 2.37
N PHE A 11 24.78 1.00 2.28
CA PHE A 11 24.20 -0.29 1.92
C PHE A 11 23.20 -0.80 2.96
N VAL A 12 23.53 -0.71 4.26
CA VAL A 12 22.63 -1.11 5.35
C VAL A 12 21.36 -0.24 5.37
N ILE A 13 21.50 1.08 5.17
CA ILE A 13 20.34 1.99 5.08
C ILE A 13 19.45 1.61 3.90
N SER A 14 20.03 1.32 2.74
CA SER A 14 19.28 0.88 1.55
C SER A 14 18.49 -0.42 1.81
N LEU A 15 19.10 -1.40 2.49
CA LEU A 15 18.42 -2.63 2.90
C LEU A 15 17.25 -2.37 3.86
N MET A 16 17.45 -1.50 4.85
CA MET A 16 16.40 -1.14 5.81
C MET A 16 15.22 -0.46 5.10
N ILE A 17 15.49 0.49 4.20
CA ILE A 17 14.45 1.16 3.40
C ILE A 17 13.71 0.14 2.54
N THR A 18 14.43 -0.74 1.84
CA THR A 18 13.84 -1.77 0.98
C THR A 18 12.95 -2.72 1.78
N TYR A 19 13.37 -3.13 2.97
CA TYR A 19 12.59 -3.98 3.87
C TYR A 19 11.30 -3.31 4.34
N ILE A 20 11.39 -2.06 4.83
CA ILE A 20 10.23 -1.30 5.31
C ILE A 20 9.27 -1.02 4.16
N PHE A 21 9.78 -0.56 3.02
CA PHE A 21 8.98 -0.26 1.84
C PHE A 21 8.34 -1.53 1.26
N GLY A 22 9.07 -2.64 1.24
CA GLY A 22 8.54 -3.95 0.87
C GLY A 22 7.37 -4.36 1.76
N ARG A 23 7.51 -4.28 3.09
CA ARG A 23 6.41 -4.60 4.02
C ARG A 23 5.21 -3.66 3.86
N PHE A 24 5.46 -2.38 3.60
CA PHE A 24 4.40 -1.41 3.30
C PHE A 24 3.66 -1.77 2.01
N LEU A 25 4.38 -2.07 0.92
CA LEU A 25 3.78 -2.49 -0.35
C LEU A 25 2.96 -3.77 -0.18
N TRP A 26 3.48 -4.77 0.55
CA TRP A 26 2.71 -5.98 0.85
C TRP A 26 1.42 -5.66 1.63
N GLY A 27 1.51 -4.86 2.69
CA GLY A 27 0.32 -4.43 3.45
C GLY A 27 -0.69 -3.64 2.60
N PHE A 28 -0.22 -2.92 1.58
CA PHE A 28 -1.05 -2.16 0.66
C PHE A 28 -1.69 -3.02 -0.44
N PHE A 29 -0.95 -3.98 -1.01
CA PHE A 29 -1.38 -4.79 -2.16
C PHE A 29 -2.14 -6.07 -1.78
N ILE A 30 -1.88 -6.66 -0.60
CA ILE A 30 -2.57 -7.88 -0.14
C ILE A 30 -4.09 -7.68 -0.07
N PRO A 31 -4.63 -6.62 0.57
CA PRO A 31 -6.07 -6.48 0.70
C PRO A 31 -6.80 -6.33 -0.64
N PRO A 32 -6.36 -5.46 -1.58
CA PRO A 32 -6.93 -5.38 -2.92
C PRO A 32 -6.87 -6.73 -3.68
N LEU A 33 -5.75 -7.45 -3.59
CA LEU A 33 -5.59 -8.74 -4.27
C LEU A 33 -6.54 -9.80 -3.70
N ALA A 34 -6.68 -9.86 -2.37
CA ALA A 34 -7.59 -10.77 -1.70
C ALA A 34 -9.05 -10.53 -2.10
N ILE A 35 -9.44 -9.27 -2.29
CA ILE A 35 -10.79 -8.89 -2.72
C ILE A 35 -11.06 -9.31 -4.17
N ILE A 36 -10.09 -9.10 -5.06
CA ILE A 36 -10.20 -9.59 -6.45
C ILE A 36 -10.40 -11.10 -6.45
N LEU A 37 -9.60 -11.83 -5.69
CA LEU A 37 -9.70 -13.30 -5.59
C LEU A 37 -11.03 -13.75 -4.96
N PHE A 38 -11.51 -13.05 -3.95
CA PHE A 38 -12.79 -13.35 -3.29
C PHE A 38 -13.97 -13.23 -4.24
N PHE A 39 -14.08 -12.09 -4.95
CA PHE A 39 -15.16 -11.89 -5.91
C PHE A 39 -15.00 -12.75 -7.17
N LEU A 40 -13.77 -13.05 -7.60
CA LEU A 40 -13.52 -14.01 -8.66
C LEU A 40 -14.02 -15.42 -8.25
N GLY A 41 -13.72 -15.85 -7.02
CA GLY A 41 -14.19 -17.12 -6.47
C GLY A 41 -15.73 -17.20 -6.41
N LEU A 42 -16.38 -16.13 -5.94
CA LEU A 42 -17.84 -16.02 -5.96
C LEU A 42 -18.41 -16.04 -7.39
N GLY A 43 -17.76 -15.34 -8.32
CA GLY A 43 -18.17 -15.31 -9.71
C GLY A 43 -18.07 -16.69 -10.38
N ILE A 44 -17.03 -17.46 -10.08
CA ILE A 44 -16.89 -18.85 -10.54
C ILE A 44 -17.97 -19.73 -9.93
N TYR A 45 -18.24 -19.60 -8.63
CA TYR A 45 -19.28 -20.37 -7.94
C TYR A 45 -20.69 -20.12 -8.51
N HIS A 46 -20.96 -18.89 -8.96
CA HIS A 46 -22.24 -18.49 -9.56
C HIS A 46 -22.24 -18.50 -11.09
N GLU A 47 -21.26 -19.13 -11.74
CA GLU A 47 -21.14 -19.21 -13.21
C GLU A 47 -21.11 -17.84 -13.94
N ALA A 48 -20.80 -16.76 -13.21
CA ALA A 48 -20.68 -15.40 -13.71
C ALA A 48 -19.26 -14.84 -13.46
N PRO A 49 -18.20 -15.48 -14.00
CA PRO A 49 -16.81 -15.13 -13.69
C PRO A 49 -16.46 -13.69 -14.11
N GLY A 50 -17.03 -13.19 -15.22
CA GLY A 50 -16.82 -11.82 -15.67
C GLY A 50 -17.37 -10.76 -14.70
N ALA A 51 -18.53 -11.02 -14.10
CA ALA A 51 -19.12 -10.13 -13.10
C ALA A 51 -18.31 -10.16 -11.80
N GLY A 52 -17.90 -11.35 -11.34
CA GLY A 52 -17.04 -11.50 -10.16
C GLY A 52 -15.70 -10.80 -10.31
N LEU A 53 -15.03 -10.97 -11.45
CA LEU A 53 -13.74 -10.31 -11.73
C LEU A 53 -13.90 -8.78 -11.81
N GLY A 54 -14.93 -8.30 -12.50
CA GLY A 54 -15.23 -6.86 -12.60
C GLY A 54 -15.53 -6.22 -11.25
N MET A 55 -16.32 -6.91 -10.40
CA MET A 55 -16.67 -6.44 -9.06
C MET A 55 -15.46 -6.45 -8.12
N GLY A 56 -14.61 -7.47 -8.22
CA GLY A 56 -13.34 -7.58 -7.48
C GLY A 56 -12.35 -6.46 -7.84
N ILE A 57 -12.14 -6.19 -9.13
CA ILE A 57 -11.28 -5.09 -9.58
C ILE A 57 -11.87 -3.74 -9.16
N GLY A 58 -13.17 -3.54 -9.31
CA GLY A 58 -13.85 -2.30 -8.92
C GLY A 58 -13.66 -1.98 -7.43
N MET A 59 -13.82 -2.98 -6.56
CA MET A 59 -13.62 -2.81 -5.12
C MET A 59 -12.15 -2.62 -4.74
N ALA A 60 -11.23 -3.35 -5.36
CA ALA A 60 -9.80 -3.15 -5.18
C ALA A 60 -9.36 -1.72 -5.55
N TYR A 61 -9.89 -1.18 -6.65
CA TYR A 61 -9.62 0.19 -7.09
C TYR A 61 -10.14 1.23 -6.09
N TYR A 62 -11.38 1.06 -5.60
CA TYR A 62 -11.95 1.94 -4.57
C TYR A 62 -11.13 1.95 -3.28
N ILE A 63 -10.59 0.81 -2.86
CA ILE A 63 -9.74 0.70 -1.68
C ILE A 63 -8.38 1.37 -1.91
N GLY A 64 -7.78 1.20 -3.09
CA GLY A 64 -6.57 1.91 -3.49
C GLY A 64 -6.78 3.43 -3.45
N LEU A 65 -7.91 3.93 -3.94
CA LEU A 65 -8.27 5.34 -3.85
C LEU A 65 -8.52 5.80 -2.40
N ALA A 66 -9.28 5.03 -1.61
CA ALA A 66 -9.60 5.37 -0.22
C ALA A 66 -8.34 5.41 0.67
N SER A 67 -7.39 4.49 0.47
CA SER A 67 -6.11 4.49 1.16
C SER A 67 -5.18 5.63 0.72
N GLY A 68 -5.19 6.00 -0.57
CA GLY A 68 -4.53 7.20 -1.07
C GLY A 68 -5.09 8.49 -0.46
N VAL A 69 -6.42 8.63 -0.43
CA VAL A 69 -7.13 9.76 0.19
C VAL A 69 -6.89 9.80 1.70
N GLY A 70 -6.94 8.67 2.39
CA GLY A 70 -6.63 8.58 3.82
C GLY A 70 -5.20 9.01 4.15
N THR A 71 -4.23 8.68 3.29
CA THR A 71 -2.84 9.12 3.43
C THR A 71 -2.72 10.63 3.24
N LEU A 72 -3.38 11.20 2.23
CA LEU A 72 -3.42 12.65 2.00
C LEU A 72 -4.09 13.39 3.16
N LEU A 73 -5.18 12.84 3.71
CA LEU A 73 -5.87 13.38 4.88
C LEU A 73 -4.97 13.36 6.12
N GLY A 74 -4.24 12.26 6.34
CA GLY A 74 -3.27 12.14 7.43
C GLY A 74 -2.13 13.16 7.32
N VAL A 75 -1.63 13.41 6.10
CA VAL A 75 -0.63 14.46 5.84
C VAL A 75 -1.21 15.85 6.12
N ALA A 76 -2.45 16.12 5.69
CA ALA A 76 -3.13 17.39 5.94
C ALA A 76 -3.34 17.65 7.44
N ILE A 77 -3.79 16.64 8.19
CA ILE A 77 -3.98 16.72 9.64
C ILE A 77 -2.65 16.95 10.37
N LYS A 78 -1.59 16.22 9.98
CA LYS A 78 -0.24 16.42 10.54
C LYS A 78 0.25 17.85 10.32
N LYS A 79 0.05 18.38 9.11
CA LYS A 79 0.43 19.76 8.76
C LYS A 79 -0.34 20.76 9.61
N TRP A 80 -1.65 20.57 9.78
CA TRP A 80 -2.50 21.42 10.63
C TRP A 80 -2.07 21.44 12.10
N PHE A 81 -1.77 20.28 12.69
CA PHE A 81 -1.27 20.19 14.07
C PHE A 81 0.06 20.92 14.26
N TRP A 82 0.97 20.81 13.29
CA TRP A 82 2.24 21.54 13.33
C TRP A 82 2.06 23.05 13.24
N THR A 83 1.13 23.52 12.40
CA THR A 83 0.79 24.95 12.31
C THR A 83 0.21 25.46 13.62
N ARG A 84 -0.71 24.71 14.27
CA ARG A 84 -1.26 25.08 15.58
C ARG A 84 -0.26 25.07 16.72
N ARG A 85 0.80 24.27 16.66
CA ARG A 85 1.85 24.23 17.69
C ARG A 85 2.86 25.39 17.59
N LYS A 86 2.92 26.06 16.43
CA LYS A 86 3.82 27.19 16.17
C LYS A 86 3.19 28.56 16.46
N ASN A 87 1.87 28.61 16.58
CA ASN A 87 1.11 29.78 17.08
C ASN A 87 0.84 29.62 18.57
#